data_AF-A0A5S4TAQ2-F1
#
_entry.id   AF-A0A5S4TAQ2-F1
#
_cell.length_a   1.000
_cell.length_b   1.000
_cell.length_c   1.000
_cell.angle_alpha   90.00
_cell.angle_beta   90.00
_cell.angle_gamma   90.00
#
_symmetry.space_group_name_H-M   'P 1'
#
loop_
_entity.id
_entity.type
_entity.pdbx_description
1 polymer ?
#
loop_
_entity_poly.entity_id
_entity_poly.type
_entity_poly.pdbx_seq_one_letter_code
_entity_poly.pdbx_strand_id
1 'polypeptide(L)' 'MKKHGILNSHLAKLADDLGHTDRVCIGDLGLPVPDGVAKIDLALKPGQPNFQDVLAVYLEHV' A
#
# COMPACT_ATOMS: atom_id res chain seq x y z
N MET A 1 -13.90 3.18 13.48
CA MET A 1 -12.75 2.23 13.41
C MET A 1 -13.15 1.09 12.50
N LYS A 2 -12.31 0.73 11.51
CA LYS A 2 -12.57 -0.44 10.65
C LYS A 2 -12.46 -1.71 11.52
N LYS A 3 -13.42 -2.64 11.39
CA LYS A 3 -13.40 -3.92 12.12
C LYS A 3 -12.62 -5.01 11.36
N HIS A 4 -12.59 -4.89 10.03
CA HIS A 4 -11.97 -5.81 9.09
C HIS A 4 -11.38 -4.99 7.94
N GLY A 5 -10.44 -5.56 7.20
CA GLY A 5 -9.79 -4.86 6.09
C GLY A 5 -8.43 -4.27 6.44
N ILE A 6 -7.86 -3.57 5.46
CA ILE A 6 -6.66 -2.76 5.64
C ILE A 6 -6.93 -1.66 6.69
N LEU A 7 -6.11 -1.64 7.75
CA LEU A 7 -6.28 -0.69 8.86
C LEU A 7 -5.63 0.68 8.60
N ASN A 8 -4.56 0.72 7.80
CA ASN A 8 -3.95 1.98 7.39
C ASN A 8 -4.97 2.77 6.56
N SER A 9 -5.34 3.96 7.03
CA SER A 9 -6.40 4.77 6.43
C SER A 9 -6.10 5.19 4.99
N HIS A 10 -4.84 5.47 4.66
CA HIS A 10 -4.44 5.87 3.31
C HIS A 10 -4.51 4.70 2.33
N LEU A 11 -4.03 3.52 2.74
CA LEU A 11 -4.15 2.30 1.93
C LEU A 11 -5.60 1.86 1.76
N ALA A 12 -6.40 1.93 2.84
CA ALA A 12 -7.81 1.59 2.78
C ALA A 12 -8.56 2.48 1.79
N LYS A 13 -8.33 3.79 1.85
CA LYS A 13 -8.92 4.73 0.90
C LYS A 13 -8.45 4.44 -0.53
N LEU A 14 -7.15 4.22 -0.72
CA LEU A 14 -6.59 3.90 -2.04
C LEU A 14 -7.24 2.64 -2.62
N ALA A 15 -7.38 1.57 -1.84
CA ALA A 15 -8.04 0.33 -2.24
C ALA A 15 -9.53 0.54 -2.57
N ASP A 16 -10.25 1.29 -1.72
CA ASP A 16 -11.68 1.54 -1.89
C ASP A 16 -11.96 2.44 -3.12
N ASP A 17 -11.01 3.26 -3.56
CA ASP A 17 -11.12 4.19 -4.70
C ASP A 17 -10.69 3.58 -6.06
N LEU A 18 -10.14 2.36 -6.11
CA LEU A 18 -9.65 1.75 -7.36
C LEU A 18 -10.79 1.43 -8.35
N GLY A 19 -10.67 1.96 -9.56
CA GLY A 19 -11.51 1.63 -10.71
C GLY A 19 -10.96 0.50 -11.58
N HIS A 20 -11.71 0.14 -12.61
CA HIS A 20 -11.24 -0.83 -13.59
C HIS A 20 -9.99 -0.31 -14.29
N THR A 21 -8.93 -1.13 -14.31
CA THR A 21 -7.60 -0.86 -14.92
C THR A 21 -6.65 0.04 -14.13
N ASP A 22 -7.06 0.55 -12.97
CA ASP A 22 -6.16 1.30 -12.10
C ASP A 22 -5.02 0.42 -11.61
N ARG A 23 -3.89 1.06 -11.29
CA ARG A 23 -2.65 0.37 -10.95
C ARG A 23 -2.07 0.91 -9.66
N VAL A 24 -1.55 -0.02 -8.86
CA VAL A 24 -0.84 0.26 -7.62
C VAL A 24 0.53 -0.38 -7.70
N CYS A 25 1.53 0.29 -7.14
CA CYS A 25 2.89 -0.22 -7.04
C CYS A 25 3.24 -0.38 -5.55
N ILE A 26 3.68 -1.58 -5.17
CA ILE A 26 4.31 -1.84 -3.87
C ILE A 26 5.81 -1.91 -4.15
N GLY A 27 6.56 -0.96 -3.59
CA GLY A 27 8.00 -0.82 -3.80
C GLY A 27 8.81 -1.11 -2.54
N ASP A 28 10.08 -1.43 -2.73
CA ASP A 28 11.07 -1.43 -1.64
C ASP A 28 11.59 -0.01 -1.35
N LEU A 29 12.51 0.10 -0.38
CA LEU A 29 13.11 1.38 0.06
C LEU A 29 13.88 2.13 -1.04
N GLY A 30 14.27 1.45 -2.11
CA GLY A 30 15.07 2.01 -3.20
C GLY A 30 14.28 2.44 -4.42
N LEU A 31 12.98 2.11 -4.51
CA LEU A 31 12.19 2.40 -5.70
C LEU A 31 11.90 3.91 -5.82
N PRO A 32 12.35 4.59 -6.90
CA PRO A 32 12.01 5.99 -7.11
C PRO A 32 10.51 6.14 -7.43
N VAL A 33 9.87 7.12 -6.80
CA VAL A 33 8.47 7.48 -7.08
C VAL A 33 8.46 8.68 -8.04
N PRO A 34 7.81 8.57 -9.22
CA PRO A 34 7.71 9.69 -10.15
C PRO A 34 6.95 10.89 -9.56
N ASP A 35 7.28 12.09 -10.03
CA ASP A 35 6.59 13.31 -9.62
C ASP A 35 5.09 13.22 -9.91
N GLY A 36 4.27 13.65 -8.94
CA GLY A 36 2.81 13.63 -9.03
C GLY A 36 2.15 12.28 -8.71
N VAL A 37 2.92 11.19 -8.54
CA VAL A 37 2.39 9.90 -8.07
C VAL A 37 2.25 9.92 -6.55
N ALA A 38 1.08 9.54 -6.04
CA ALA A 38 0.84 9.46 -4.61
C ALA A 38 1.75 8.41 -3.95
N LYS A 39 2.46 8.80 -2.89
CA LYS A 39 3.34 7.92 -2.11
C LYS A 39 2.76 7.68 -0.72
N ILE A 40 2.58 6.41 -0.35
CA ILE A 40 2.24 5.98 1.01
C ILE A 40 3.47 5.30 1.60
N ASP A 41 4.16 5.98 2.50
CA ASP A 41 5.34 5.44 3.18
C ASP A 41 4.92 4.64 4.42
N LEU A 42 5.27 3.35 4.42
CA LEU A 42 5.00 2.43 5.53
C LEU A 42 6.27 2.04 6.28
N ALA A 43 7.45 2.43 5.79
CA ALA A 43 8.72 1.99 6.33
C ALA A 43 8.94 2.57 7.74
N LEU A 44 9.13 1.68 8.71
CA LEU A 44 9.40 2.07 10.11
C LEU A 44 10.88 1.93 10.44
N LYS A 45 11.51 0.87 9.94
CA LYS A 45 12.94 0.58 10.06
C LYS A 45 13.36 -0.41 8.96
N PRO A 46 14.66 -0.63 8.71
CA PRO A 46 15.10 -1.56 7.67
C PRO A 46 14.43 -2.93 7.80
N GLY A 47 13.76 -3.35 6.71
CA GLY A 47 13.05 -4.63 6.62
C GLY A 47 11.69 -4.71 7.34
N GLN A 48 11.17 -3.61 7.93
CA GLN A 48 9.88 -3.62 8.62
C GLN A 48 9.00 -2.40 8.25
N PRO A 49 7.74 -2.64 7.81
CA PRO A 49 7.15 -3.93 7.44
C PRO A 49 7.91 -4.58 6.27
N ASN A 50 7.91 -5.91 6.19
CA ASN A 50 8.56 -6.59 5.08
C ASN A 50 7.64 -6.56 3.83
N PHE A 51 8.23 -6.68 2.65
CA PHE A 51 7.50 -6.62 1.39
C PHE A 51 6.38 -7.66 1.28
N GLN A 52 6.63 -8.89 1.71
CA GLN A 52 5.66 -9.98 1.60
C GLN A 52 4.44 -9.76 2.49
N ASP A 53 4.63 -9.24 3.71
CA ASP A 53 3.53 -8.91 4.62
C ASP A 53 2.60 -7.85 4.01
N VAL A 54 3.19 -6.80 3.43
CA VAL A 54 2.42 -5.72 2.78
C VAL A 54 1.66 -6.27 1.57
N LEU A 55 2.32 -7.08 0.72
CA LEU A 55 1.70 -7.69 -0.44
C LEU A 55 0.57 -8.65 -0.06
N ALA A 56 0.76 -9.49 0.96
CA ALA A 56 -0.24 -10.45 1.41
C ALA A 56 -1.49 -9.74 1.94
N VAL A 57 -1.32 -8.73 2.80
CA VAL A 57 -2.44 -7.92 3.30
C VAL A 57 -3.17 -7.20 2.16
N TYR A 58 -2.43 -6.68 1.18
CA TYR A 58 -3.03 -6.01 0.03
C TYR A 58 -3.87 -6.96 -0.82
N LEU A 59 -3.33 -8.12 -1.21
CA LEU A 59 -4.03 -9.11 -2.05
C LEU A 59 -5.22 -9.78 -1.37
N GLU A 60 -5.25 -9.83 -0.04
CA GLU A 60 -6.41 -10.35 0.71
C GLU A 60 -7.61 -9.38 0.65
N HIS A 61 -7.39 -8.09 0.39
CA HIS A 61 -8.37 -7.03 0.61
C HIS A 61 -8.69 -6.17 -0.62
N VAL A 62 -8.07 -6.45 -1.78
CA VAL A 62 -8.28 -5.78 -3.07
C VAL A 62 -8.49 -6.81 -4.16
#